data_AF-A0A168ML58-F1
#
_entry.id   AF-A0A168ML58-F1
#
_cell.length_a   1.000
_cell.length_b   1.000
_cell.length_c   1.000
_cell.angle_alpha   90.00
_cell.angle_beta   90.00
_cell.angle_gamma   90.00
#
_symmetry.space_group_name_H-M   'P 1'
#
loop_
_entity.id
_entity.type
_entity.pdbx_description
1 polymer ?
#
loop_
_entity_poly.entity_id
_entity_poly.type
_entity_poly.pdbx_seq_one_letter_code
_entity_poly.pdbx_strand_id
1 'polypeptide(L)'
;MESKLGLCTLVIEGKSEALNDLCAHWFLGYHLIERTECRANFLMDEDSIHTYVPHILLQYGKSIKVLEPNSFKDAMAAILRDLMAHYLH
;
A
#
# COMPACT_ATOMS: atom_id res chain seq x y z
N MET A 1 -8.83 27.75 10.10
CA MET A 1 -9.02 27.34 8.70
C MET A 1 -8.47 25.92 8.60
N GLU A 2 -9.26 24.95 9.04
CA GLU A 2 -8.82 23.55 9.17
C GLU A 2 -9.44 22.71 8.06
N SER A 3 -8.55 22.05 7.31
CA SER A 3 -8.69 20.82 6.49
C SER A 3 -7.89 20.95 5.18
N LYS A 4 -6.56 20.97 5.28
CA LYS A 4 -5.69 20.61 4.14
C LYS A 4 -5.39 19.12 4.27
N LEU A 5 -6.40 18.31 3.98
CA LEU A 5 -6.37 16.85 4.13
C LEU A 5 -5.11 16.32 3.42
N GLY A 6 -4.17 15.75 4.16
CA GLY A 6 -2.89 15.19 3.67
C GLY A 6 -3.10 13.92 2.83
N LEU A 7 -4.07 13.96 1.92
CA LEU A 7 -4.43 12.84 1.06
C LEU A 7 -3.40 12.73 -0.07
N CYS A 8 -2.97 11.51 -0.33
CA CYS A 8 -2.19 11.20 -1.51
C CYS A 8 -2.74 9.94 -2.19
N THR A 9 -2.36 9.76 -3.46
CA THR A 9 -2.77 8.61 -4.23
C THR A 9 -1.77 7.48 -4.04
N LEU A 10 -2.27 6.34 -3.56
CA LEU A 10 -1.55 5.08 -3.54
C LEU A 10 -1.83 4.35 -4.85
N VAL A 11 -0.80 4.24 -5.70
CA VAL A 11 -0.88 3.56 -7.00
C VAL A 11 -0.19 2.21 -6.90
N ILE A 12 -0.93 1.14 -7.14
CA ILE A 12 -0.45 -0.24 -7.02
C ILE A 12 -0.67 -0.97 -8.34
N GLU A 13 0.38 -1.63 -8.82
CA GLU A 13 0.31 -2.59 -9.92
C GLU A 13 0.48 -4.01 -9.41
N GLY A 14 -0.09 -4.99 -10.10
CA GLY A 14 0.05 -6.38 -9.70
C GLY A 14 -0.76 -7.35 -10.52
N LYS A 15 -0.75 -8.61 -10.09
CA LYS A 15 -1.61 -9.66 -10.65
C LYS A 15 -3.08 -9.36 -10.34
N SER A 16 -3.96 -9.64 -11.29
CA SER A 16 -5.39 -9.30 -11.17
C SER A 16 -6.02 -9.90 -9.91
N GLU A 17 -5.69 -11.15 -9.58
CA GLU A 17 -6.20 -11.85 -8.39
C GLU A 17 -5.74 -11.18 -7.09
N ALA A 18 -4.45 -10.84 -7.00
CA ALA A 18 -3.91 -10.15 -5.84
C ALA A 18 -4.53 -8.76 -5.66
N LEU A 19 -4.79 -8.05 -6.77
CA LEU A 19 -5.48 -6.76 -6.73
C LEU A 19 -6.96 -6.92 -6.35
N ASN A 20 -7.64 -8.01 -6.75
CA ASN A 20 -9.02 -8.25 -6.33
C ASN A 20 -9.11 -8.45 -4.81
N ASP A 21 -8.23 -9.26 -4.25
CA ASP A 21 -8.15 -9.48 -2.80
C ASP A 21 -7.82 -8.16 -2.07
N LEU A 22 -6.89 -7.37 -2.62
CA LEU A 22 -6.49 -6.08 -2.07
C LEU A 22 -7.64 -5.06 -2.08
N CYS A 23 -8.40 -4.98 -3.20
CA CYS A 23 -9.56 -4.13 -3.33
C CYS A 23 -10.73 -4.57 -2.44
N ALA A 24 -10.84 -5.86 -2.13
CA ALA A 24 -11.84 -6.39 -1.21
C ALA A 24 -11.44 -6.25 0.28
N HIS A 25 -10.19 -5.86 0.56
CA HIS A 25 -9.70 -5.70 1.93
C HIS A 25 -10.44 -4.58 2.64
N TRP A 26 -11.00 -4.86 3.83
CA TRP A 26 -11.86 -3.93 4.57
C TRP A 26 -11.22 -2.54 4.78
N PHE A 27 -9.91 -2.45 4.97
CA PHE A 27 -9.23 -1.17 5.16
C PHE A 27 -9.04 -0.40 3.85
N LEU A 28 -8.66 -1.07 2.76
CA LEU A 28 -8.27 -0.42 1.51
C LEU A 28 -9.47 -0.20 0.57
N GLY A 29 -10.45 -1.10 0.60
CA GLY A 29 -11.59 -1.06 -0.31
C GLY A 29 -12.39 0.24 -0.23
N TYR A 30 -12.50 0.86 0.95
CA TYR A 30 -13.18 2.16 1.12
C TYR A 30 -12.45 3.33 0.45
N HIS A 31 -11.17 3.18 0.15
CA HIS A 31 -10.33 4.22 -0.46
C HIS A 31 -10.16 4.04 -1.97
N LEU A 32 -10.74 2.99 -2.57
CA LEU A 32 -10.58 2.67 -3.98
C LEU A 32 -11.21 3.76 -4.85
N ILE A 33 -10.39 4.36 -5.72
CA ILE A 33 -10.83 5.32 -6.74
C ILE A 33 -11.10 4.60 -8.06
N GLU A 34 -10.15 3.76 -8.47
CA GLU A 34 -10.12 3.15 -9.80
C GLU A 34 -9.44 1.79 -9.74
N ARG A 35 -9.97 0.84 -10.52
CA ARG A 35 -9.40 -0.49 -10.71
C ARG A 35 -9.44 -0.88 -12.19
N THR A 36 -8.27 -1.26 -12.72
CA THR A 36 -8.05 -1.89 -14.02
C THR A 36 -7.36 -3.24 -13.81
N GLU A 37 -7.35 -4.13 -14.81
CA GLU A 37 -6.82 -5.51 -14.68
C GLU A 37 -5.48 -5.62 -13.95
N CYS A 38 -4.56 -4.69 -14.18
CA CYS A 38 -3.20 -4.72 -13.63
C CYS A 38 -2.88 -3.56 -12.68
N ARG A 39 -3.86 -2.71 -12.34
CA ARG A 39 -3.62 -1.51 -11.50
C ARG A 39 -4.81 -1.14 -10.63
N ALA A 40 -4.54 -0.72 -9.40
CA ALA A 40 -5.52 -0.13 -8.48
C ALA A 40 -4.99 1.21 -7.93
N ASN A 41 -5.87 2.21 -7.87
CA ASN A 41 -5.58 3.54 -7.34
C ASN A 41 -6.45 3.80 -6.10
N PHE A 42 -5.85 4.22 -5.00
CA PHE A 42 -6.55 4.54 -3.75
C PHE A 42 -6.29 5.98 -3.32
N LEU A 43 -7.30 6.69 -2.82
CA LEU A 43 -7.15 8.02 -2.21
C LEU A 43 -7.28 7.91 -0.70
N MET A 44 -6.19 8.18 0.00
CA MET A 44 -6.16 8.08 1.46
C MET A 44 -5.08 8.98 2.04
N ASP A 45 -5.14 9.14 3.36
CA ASP A 45 -4.19 9.94 4.13
C ASP A 45 -2.77 9.37 4.04
N GLU A 46 -1.77 10.23 3.80
CA GLU A 46 -0.39 9.84 3.56
C GLU A 46 0.26 9.19 4.79
N ASP A 47 -0.06 9.67 6.00
CA ASP A 47 0.44 9.05 7.24
C ASP A 47 -0.11 7.63 7.39
N SER A 48 -1.38 7.44 7.05
CA SER A 48 -2.03 6.13 7.03
C SER A 48 -1.42 5.19 5.98
N ILE A 49 -1.00 5.72 4.82
CA ILE A 49 -0.25 4.97 3.81
C ILE A 49 1.06 4.46 4.38
N HIS A 50 1.86 5.29 5.03
CA HIS A 50 3.16 4.85 5.54
C HIS A 50 3.06 3.95 6.78
N THR A 51 1.99 4.08 7.56
CA THR A 51 1.82 3.36 8.82
C THR A 51 1.22 1.97 8.63
N TYR A 52 0.14 1.84 7.84
CA TYR A 52 -0.65 0.60 7.80
C TYR A 52 -0.43 -0.21 6.53
N VAL A 53 -0.30 0.47 5.38
CA VAL A 53 -0.27 -0.19 4.08
C VAL A 53 0.94 -1.14 3.93
N PRO A 54 2.17 -0.83 4.39
CA PRO A 54 3.29 -1.75 4.26
C PRO A 54 3.01 -3.12 4.89
N HIS A 55 2.41 -3.14 6.08
CA HIS A 55 2.06 -4.38 6.78
C HIS A 55 1.01 -5.19 6.00
N ILE A 56 0.03 -4.53 5.40
CA ILE A 56 -0.98 -5.18 4.54
C ILE A 56 -0.30 -5.76 3.30
N LEU A 57 0.65 -5.04 2.69
CA LEU A 57 1.26 -5.44 1.43
C LEU A 57 2.28 -6.59 1.59
N LEU A 58 2.85 -6.80 2.78
CA LEU A 58 3.82 -7.87 3.03
C LEU A 58 3.30 -9.26 2.61
N GLN A 59 2.02 -9.56 2.89
CA GLN A 59 1.43 -10.87 2.58
C GLN A 59 1.35 -11.16 1.07
N TYR A 60 1.37 -10.13 0.24
CA TYR A 60 1.34 -10.25 -1.21
C TYR A 60 2.73 -10.45 -1.83
N GLY A 61 3.80 -10.20 -1.07
CA GLY A 61 5.17 -10.35 -1.54
C GLY A 61 5.42 -9.63 -2.87
N LYS A 62 5.83 -10.39 -3.90
CA LYS A 62 6.14 -9.86 -5.25
C LYS A 62 4.94 -9.88 -6.21
N SER A 63 3.74 -10.24 -5.76
CA SER A 63 2.55 -10.26 -6.62
C SER A 63 1.99 -8.86 -6.91
N ILE A 64 2.40 -7.86 -6.12
CA ILE A 64 2.06 -6.46 -6.27
C ILE A 64 3.30 -5.58 -6.14
N LYS A 65 3.19 -4.33 -6.59
CA LYS A 65 4.22 -3.29 -6.49
C LYS A 65 3.57 -1.93 -6.35
N VAL A 66 4.05 -1.15 -5.37
CA VAL A 66 3.65 0.26 -5.24
C VAL A 66 4.48 1.13 -6.20
N LEU A 67 3.78 1.93 -7.00
CA LEU A 67 4.38 2.94 -7.88
C LEU A 67 4.43 4.31 -7.21
N GLU A 68 3.37 4.68 -6.50
CA GLU A 68 3.23 5.96 -5.80
C GLU A 68 2.52 5.78 -4.45
N PRO A 69 2.81 6.61 -3.44
CA PRO A 69 3.85 7.66 -3.46
C PRO A 69 5.26 7.05 -3.39
N ASN A 70 6.27 7.78 -3.89
CA ASN A 70 7.66 7.29 -3.85
C ASN A 70 8.19 7.08 -2.43
N SER A 71 7.71 7.88 -1.47
CA SER A 71 7.99 7.79 -0.03
C SER A 71 7.59 6.44 0.58
N PHE A 72 6.61 5.74 -0.01
CA PHE A 72 6.18 4.42 0.46
C PHE A 72 7.33 3.40 0.52
N LYS A 73 8.29 3.50 -0.40
CA LYS A 73 9.42 2.57 -0.50
C LYS A 73 10.28 2.59 0.77
N ASP A 74 10.41 3.75 1.42
CA ASP A 74 11.20 3.87 2.64
C ASP A 74 10.54 3.17 3.82
N ALA A 75 9.21 3.31 3.96
CA ALA A 75 8.42 2.61 4.96
C ALA A 75 8.47 1.08 4.77
N MET A 76 8.30 0.61 3.53
CA MET A 76 8.42 -0.82 3.21
C MET A 76 9.83 -1.34 3.50
N ALA A 77 10.88 -0.60 3.12
CA ALA A 77 12.26 -1.01 3.37
C ALA A 77 12.59 -1.06 4.87
N ALA A 78 12.01 -0.17 5.68
CA ALA A 78 12.17 -0.19 7.13
C ALA A 78 11.63 -1.47 7.75
N ILE A 79 10.39 -1.85 7.42
CA ILE A 79 9.76 -3.07 7.96
C ILE A 79 10.46 -4.33 7.46
N LEU A 80 10.88 -4.37 6.19
CA LEU A 80 11.65 -5.50 5.67
C LEU A 80 12.99 -5.67 6.40
N ARG A 81 13.72 -4.58 6.68
CA ARG A 81 14.97 -4.64 7.46
C ARG A 81 14.73 -5.12 8.88
N ASP A 82 13.68 -4.62 9.53
CA ASP A 82 13.31 -5.03 10.89
C ASP A 82 12.96 -6.53 10.95
N LEU A 83 12.14 -7.00 10.00
CA LEU A 83 11.76 -8.39 9.88
C LEU A 83 12.97 -9.30 9.60
N MET A 84 13.87 -8.86 8.72
CA MET A 84 15.12 -9.57 8.46
C MET A 84 15.97 -9.65 9.72
N ALA A 85 16.12 -8.56 10.47
CA ALA A 85 16.86 -8.55 11.72
C ALA A 85 16.24 -9.50 12.75
N HIS A 86 14.91 -9.51 12.89
CA HIS A 86 14.22 -10.38 13.84
C HIS A 86 14.43 -11.88 13.58
N TYR A 87 14.45 -12.31 12.32
CA TYR A 87 14.54 -13.73 11.97
C TYR A 87 15.96 -14.24 11.72
N LEU A 88 16.92 -13.35 11.43
CA LEU A 88 18.31 -13.73 11.13
C LEU A 88 19.26 -13.54 12.31
N HIS A 89 18.78 -12.96 13.42
CA HIS A 89 19.47 -12.88 14.71
C HIS A 89 18.84 -13.84 15.73
#